data_AF-A0A2U8VPG9-F1
#
_entry.id   AF-A0A2U8VPG9-F1
#
_cell.length_a   1.000
_cell.length_b   1.000
_cell.length_c   1.000
_cell.angle_alpha   90.00
_cell.angle_beta   90.00
_cell.angle_gamma   90.00
#
_symmetry.space_group_name_H-M   'P 1'
#
loop_
_entity.id
_entity.type
_entity.pdbx_description
1 polymer ?
#
loop_
_entity_poly.entity_id
_entity_poly.type
_entity_poly.pdbx_seq_one_letter_code
_entity_poly.pdbx_strand_id
1 'polypeptide(L)'
;MAHLLAEAARVQHRPSIYDLDFYDWAFEQAQRLRRAQFSALDALNLAEEIEDLGNEIYTKLESALRITPMHLLKWDHQPGKRTRSWMLSIRNGRLDAAKVLERSPSLKARLPFAIDKAYRRARIDAAGEPGLDEDTFPAACPYDFETIMNRPIPWPPSEDA
;
A
#
# COMPACT_ATOMS: atom_id res chain seq x y z
N MET A 1 43.92 -18.50 26.21
CA MET A 1 42.71 -17.65 26.15
C MET A 1 42.52 -17.05 24.75
N ALA A 2 42.44 -17.88 23.71
CA ALA A 2 42.10 -17.45 22.34
C ALA A 2 41.32 -18.53 21.57
N HIS A 3 40.88 -19.61 22.25
CA HIS A 3 40.12 -20.70 21.65
C HIS A 3 38.68 -20.81 22.17
N LEU A 4 38.29 -19.96 23.13
CA LEU A 4 36.93 -19.91 23.71
C LEU A 4 36.09 -18.72 23.17
N LEU A 5 36.40 -18.23 21.97
CA LEU A 5 35.64 -17.17 21.29
C LEU A 5 35.43 -17.48 19.80
N ALA A 6 35.31 -18.77 19.44
CA ALA A 6 34.96 -19.19 18.08
C ALA A 6 33.79 -20.18 18.04
N GLU A 7 33.03 -20.30 19.15
CA GLU A 7 31.88 -21.22 19.27
C GLU A 7 30.55 -20.48 19.51
N ALA A 8 30.50 -19.18 19.21
CA ALA A 8 29.32 -18.34 19.40
C ALA A 8 28.61 -17.94 18.08
N ALA A 9 28.92 -18.57 16.94
CA ALA A 9 28.40 -18.14 15.64
C ALA A 9 27.91 -19.29 14.74
N ARG A 10 27.31 -20.32 15.32
CA ARG A 10 26.39 -21.20 14.58
C ARG A 10 25.21 -21.54 15.47
N VAL A 11 24.30 -20.58 15.66
CA VAL A 11 22.90 -20.94 15.88
C VAL A 11 22.49 -21.68 14.61
N GLN A 12 22.43 -23.01 14.67
CA GLN A 12 21.72 -23.77 13.67
C GLN A 12 20.28 -23.24 13.72
N HIS A 13 19.92 -22.39 12.76
CA HIS A 13 18.52 -22.03 12.52
C HIS A 13 17.84 -23.29 12.01
N ARG A 14 17.42 -24.13 12.96
CA ARG A 14 16.55 -25.26 12.67
C ARG A 14 15.26 -24.62 12.16
N PRO A 15 14.79 -24.96 10.95
CA PRO A 15 13.55 -24.40 10.45
C PRO A 15 12.48 -24.61 11.50
N SER A 16 11.91 -23.53 12.02
CA SER A 16 10.80 -23.62 12.94
C SER A 16 9.56 -24.08 12.15
N ILE A 17 8.52 -24.55 12.83
CA ILE A 17 7.24 -24.87 12.15
C ILE A 17 6.71 -23.61 11.43
N TYR A 18 7.02 -22.41 11.93
CA TYR A 18 6.76 -21.15 11.24
C TYR A 18 7.42 -21.10 9.85
N ASP A 19 8.71 -21.45 9.73
CA ASP A 19 9.44 -21.40 8.45
C ASP A 19 9.02 -22.50 7.46
N LEU A 20 8.51 -23.63 7.98
CA LEU A 20 8.17 -24.81 7.18
C LEU A 20 6.71 -24.85 6.76
N ASP A 21 5.80 -24.43 7.64
CA ASP A 21 4.36 -24.44 7.42
C ASP A 21 3.70 -23.28 8.20
N PHE A 22 3.77 -22.10 7.61
CA PHE A 22 3.16 -20.89 8.15
C PHE A 22 1.66 -21.06 8.44
N TYR A 23 0.94 -21.81 7.60
CA TYR A 23 -0.49 -22.01 7.76
C TYR A 23 -0.79 -22.77 9.06
N ASP A 24 -0.15 -23.93 9.25
CA ASP A 24 -0.34 -24.73 10.45
C ASP A 24 0.15 -23.99 11.70
N TRP A 25 1.30 -23.30 11.61
CA TRP A 25 1.78 -22.45 12.71
C TRP A 25 0.75 -21.39 13.11
N ALA A 26 0.23 -20.61 12.15
CA ALA A 26 -0.70 -19.51 12.43
C ALA A 26 -2.00 -20.01 13.06
N PHE A 27 -2.53 -21.14 12.56
CA PHE A 27 -3.72 -21.76 13.13
C PHE A 27 -3.47 -22.31 14.54
N GLU A 28 -2.30 -22.88 14.80
CA GLU A 28 -1.93 -23.35 16.12
C GLU A 28 -1.79 -22.19 17.12
N GLN A 29 -1.09 -21.11 16.75
CA GLN A 29 -0.98 -19.92 17.59
C GLN A 29 -2.36 -19.32 17.91
N ALA A 30 -3.25 -19.25 16.92
CA ALA A 30 -4.63 -18.80 17.13
C ALA A 30 -5.42 -19.71 18.09
N GLN A 31 -5.22 -21.02 18.03
CA GLN A 31 -5.83 -21.95 18.99
C GLN A 31 -5.26 -21.78 20.40
N ARG A 32 -3.94 -21.60 20.55
CA ARG A 32 -3.27 -21.34 21.83
C ARG A 32 -3.81 -20.06 22.47
N LEU A 33 -3.99 -18.99 21.68
CA LEU A 33 -4.63 -17.74 22.12
C LEU A 33 -6.07 -17.98 22.63
N ARG A 34 -6.92 -18.67 21.85
CA ARG A 34 -8.31 -18.96 22.25
C ARG A 34 -8.42 -19.79 23.53
N ARG A 35 -7.42 -20.62 23.81
CA ARG A 35 -7.33 -21.46 25.02
C ARG A 35 -6.58 -20.78 26.18
N ALA A 36 -6.21 -19.51 26.04
CA ALA A 36 -5.43 -18.74 27.02
C ALA A 36 -4.08 -19.40 27.40
N GLN A 37 -3.47 -20.14 26.47
CA GLN A 37 -2.18 -20.83 26.67
C GLN A 37 -1.01 -19.89 26.37
N PHE A 38 -0.94 -18.74 27.04
CA PHE A 38 -0.01 -17.65 26.72
C PHE A 38 1.46 -18.05 26.84
N SER A 39 1.82 -18.92 27.78
CA SER A 39 3.18 -19.41 27.96
C SER A 39 3.70 -20.26 26.80
N ALA A 40 2.79 -20.76 25.95
CA ALA A 40 3.13 -21.54 24.76
C ALA A 40 3.13 -20.69 23.49
N LEU A 41 2.86 -19.39 23.54
CA LEU A 41 2.84 -18.57 22.33
C LEU A 41 4.24 -18.33 21.80
N ASP A 42 4.36 -18.38 20.48
CA ASP A 42 5.52 -17.89 19.75
C ASP A 42 5.42 -16.36 19.63
N ALA A 43 5.62 -15.69 20.76
CA ALA A 43 5.26 -14.28 20.93
C ALA A 43 6.04 -13.32 20.01
N LEU A 44 7.29 -13.66 19.66
CA LEU A 44 8.11 -12.81 18.78
C LEU A 44 7.60 -12.85 17.35
N ASN A 45 7.45 -14.05 16.78
CA ASN A 45 6.90 -14.23 15.43
C ASN A 45 5.45 -13.70 15.35
N LEU A 46 4.64 -13.90 16.39
CA LEU A 46 3.29 -13.32 16.44
C LEU A 46 3.27 -11.78 16.41
N ALA A 47 4.21 -11.13 17.10
CA ALA A 47 4.29 -9.68 17.09
C ALA A 47 4.64 -9.17 15.68
N GLU A 48 5.63 -9.79 15.03
CA GLU A 48 6.04 -9.50 13.66
C GLU A 48 4.87 -9.64 12.68
N GLU A 49 4.13 -10.75 12.72
CA GLU A 49 2.98 -10.98 11.84
C GLU A 49 1.84 -9.98 12.04
N ILE A 50 1.63 -9.50 13.28
CA ILE A 50 0.63 -8.46 13.57
C ILE A 50 1.09 -7.10 13.01
N GLU A 51 2.38 -6.78 13.14
CA GLU A 51 2.97 -5.57 12.57
C GLU A 51 2.90 -5.59 11.05
N ASP A 52 3.22 -6.72 10.43
CA ASP A 52 3.15 -6.94 8.99
C ASP A 52 1.73 -6.86 8.45
N LEU A 53 0.75 -7.43 9.15
CA LEU A 53 -0.67 -7.25 8.82
C LEU A 53 -1.06 -5.76 8.81
N GLY A 54 -0.57 -4.99 9.78
CA GLY A 54 -0.75 -3.53 9.82
C GLY A 54 -0.12 -2.83 8.61
N ASN A 55 1.12 -3.21 8.27
CA ASN A 55 1.85 -2.69 7.11
C ASN A 55 1.18 -3.03 5.79
N GLU A 56 0.59 -4.22 5.66
CA GLU A 56 -0.18 -4.59 4.47
C GLU A 56 -1.41 -3.71 4.29
N ILE A 57 -2.15 -3.40 5.36
CA ILE A 57 -3.32 -2.52 5.30
C ILE A 57 -2.88 -1.12 4.87
N TYR A 58 -1.76 -0.63 5.39
CA TYR A 58 -1.17 0.64 4.96
C TYR A 58 -0.77 0.62 3.47
N THR A 59 -0.12 -0.45 3.02
CA THR A 59 0.28 -0.63 1.61
C THR A 59 -0.93 -0.73 0.67
N LYS A 60 -2.04 -1.31 1.14
CA LYS A 60 -3.32 -1.33 0.41
C LYS A 60 -3.87 0.09 0.22
N LEU A 61 -3.78 0.95 1.24
CA LEU A 61 -4.15 2.37 1.12
C LEU A 61 -3.26 3.09 0.11
N GLU A 62 -1.94 2.94 0.20
CA GLU A 62 -0.99 3.55 -0.75
C GLU A 62 -1.29 3.12 -2.19
N SER A 63 -1.55 1.82 -2.40
CA SER A 63 -1.86 1.27 -3.72
C SER A 63 -3.16 1.83 -4.30
N ALA A 64 -4.20 1.96 -3.48
CA ALA A 64 -5.47 2.57 -3.89
C ALA A 64 -5.30 4.07 -4.20
N LEU A 65 -4.59 4.80 -3.34
CA LEU A 65 -4.29 6.22 -3.53
C LEU A 65 -3.34 6.49 -4.68
N ARG A 66 -2.57 5.53 -5.17
CA ARG A 66 -1.70 5.70 -6.35
C ARG A 66 -2.49 5.75 -7.66
N ILE A 67 -3.53 4.93 -7.79
CA ILE A 67 -4.30 4.79 -9.03
C ILE A 67 -4.96 6.11 -9.44
N THR A 68 -5.47 6.87 -8.47
CA THR A 68 -6.22 8.10 -8.75
C THR A 68 -5.32 9.23 -9.26
N PRO A 69 -4.25 9.68 -8.57
CA PRO A 69 -3.29 10.66 -9.09
C PRO A 69 -2.68 10.24 -10.42
N MET A 70 -2.36 8.96 -10.62
CA MET A 70 -1.80 8.47 -11.89
C MET A 70 -2.73 8.79 -13.06
N HIS A 71 -4.02 8.50 -12.91
CA HIS A 71 -5.01 8.81 -13.95
C HIS A 71 -5.40 10.28 -14.00
N LEU A 72 -5.35 11.02 -12.88
CA LEU A 72 -5.54 12.48 -12.89
C LEU A 72 -4.43 13.19 -13.68
N LEU A 73 -3.17 12.77 -13.51
CA LEU A 73 -2.04 13.29 -14.29
C LEU A 73 -2.28 13.07 -15.79
N LYS A 74 -2.63 11.85 -16.19
CA LYS A 74 -2.97 11.52 -17.58
C LYS A 74 -4.17 12.32 -18.10
N TRP A 75 -5.19 12.49 -17.25
CA TRP A 75 -6.40 13.25 -17.58
C TRP A 75 -6.12 14.73 -17.84
N ASP A 76 -5.23 15.32 -17.05
CA ASP A 76 -4.88 16.75 -17.14
C ASP A 76 -3.92 17.04 -18.29
N HIS A 77 -2.97 16.15 -18.55
CA HIS A 77 -1.91 16.39 -19.54
C HIS A 77 -2.22 15.79 -20.92
N GLN A 78 -3.23 14.93 -21.05
CA GLN A 78 -3.64 14.36 -22.34
C GLN A 78 -5.16 14.47 -22.58
N PRO A 79 -5.73 15.69 -22.74
CA PRO A 79 -7.16 15.87 -22.98
C PRO A 79 -7.72 15.03 -24.13
N GLY A 80 -6.98 14.94 -25.25
CA GLY A 80 -7.38 14.15 -26.43
C GLY A 80 -7.29 12.63 -26.27
N LYS A 81 -6.76 12.12 -25.15
CA LYS A 81 -6.67 10.68 -24.85
C LYS A 81 -7.56 10.26 -23.68
N ARG A 82 -8.38 11.16 -23.13
CA ARG A 82 -9.29 10.84 -22.04
C ARG A 82 -10.22 9.69 -22.45
N THR A 83 -10.28 8.65 -21.63
CA THR A 83 -11.14 7.48 -21.88
C THR A 83 -12.08 7.21 -20.72
N ARG A 84 -13.19 6.51 -21.01
CA ARG A 84 -14.08 5.97 -19.98
C ARG A 84 -13.35 5.05 -19.00
N SER A 85 -12.35 4.30 -19.48
CA SER A 85 -11.54 3.42 -18.65
C SER A 85 -10.73 4.19 -17.60
N TRP A 86 -10.13 5.33 -17.97
CA TRP A 86 -9.41 6.17 -17.01
C TRP A 86 -10.35 6.77 -15.97
N MET A 87 -11.53 7.25 -16.39
CA MET A 87 -12.56 7.75 -15.47
C MET A 87 -13.02 6.66 -14.48
N LEU A 88 -13.27 5.44 -14.97
CA LEU A 88 -13.63 4.31 -14.11
C LEU A 88 -12.49 3.92 -13.17
N SER A 89 -11.24 3.98 -13.61
CA SER A 89 -10.07 3.69 -12.78
C SER A 89 -9.92 4.69 -11.64
N ILE A 90 -10.16 5.98 -11.88
CA ILE A 90 -10.23 7.01 -10.83
C ILE A 90 -11.34 6.68 -9.83
N ARG A 91 -12.55 6.36 -10.32
CA ARG A 91 -13.68 6.03 -9.46
C ARG A 91 -13.40 4.81 -8.58
N ASN A 92 -12.82 3.75 -9.16
CA ASN A 92 -12.49 2.53 -8.43
C ASN A 92 -11.40 2.78 -7.39
N GLY A 93 -10.33 3.51 -7.74
CA GLY A 93 -9.28 3.88 -6.79
C GLY A 93 -9.81 4.66 -5.59
N ARG A 94 -10.77 5.58 -5.82
CA ARG A 94 -11.47 6.31 -4.76
C ARG A 94 -12.30 5.39 -3.86
N LEU A 95 -13.06 4.46 -4.44
CA LEU A 95 -13.86 3.50 -3.68
C LEU A 95 -12.98 2.59 -2.82
N ASP A 96 -11.87 2.10 -3.38
CA ASP A 96 -10.93 1.25 -2.66
C ASP A 96 -10.24 2.00 -1.52
N ALA A 97 -9.80 3.24 -1.74
CA ALA A 97 -9.21 4.07 -0.70
C ALA A 97 -10.23 4.39 0.42
N ALA A 98 -11.46 4.73 0.06
CA ALA A 98 -12.53 4.97 1.02
C ALA A 98 -12.83 3.73 1.87
N LYS A 99 -12.90 2.55 1.25
CA LYS A 99 -13.11 1.27 1.95
C LYS A 99 -12.00 0.95 2.94
N VAL A 100 -10.74 1.22 2.59
CA VAL A 100 -9.61 1.03 3.53
C VAL A 100 -9.72 2.01 4.70
N LEU A 101 -10.01 3.28 4.44
CA LEU A 101 -10.14 4.30 5.49
C LEU A 101 -11.36 4.10 6.41
N GLU A 102 -12.44 3.51 5.90
CA GLU A 102 -13.61 3.10 6.68
C GLU A 102 -13.24 1.97 7.66
N ARG A 103 -12.51 0.96 7.18
CA ARG A 103 -12.07 -0.18 8.00
C ARG A 103 -10.91 0.15 8.94
N SER A 104 -10.11 1.16 8.62
CA SER A 104 -8.94 1.56 9.39
C SER A 104 -8.86 3.08 9.55
N PRO A 105 -9.73 3.69 10.39
CA PRO A 105 -9.83 5.15 10.52
C PRO A 105 -8.55 5.82 11.02
N SER A 106 -7.71 5.09 11.77
CA SER A 106 -6.40 5.58 12.23
C SER A 106 -5.46 5.95 11.09
N LEU A 107 -5.63 5.37 9.90
CA LEU A 107 -4.82 5.71 8.72
C LEU A 107 -5.06 7.13 8.20
N LYS A 108 -6.13 7.81 8.60
CA LYS A 108 -6.36 9.22 8.24
C LYS A 108 -5.20 10.12 8.65
N ALA A 109 -4.59 9.86 9.81
CA ALA A 109 -3.41 10.61 10.27
C ALA A 109 -2.15 10.37 9.41
N ARG A 110 -2.13 9.31 8.60
CA ARG A 110 -1.01 8.92 7.73
C ARG A 110 -1.21 9.36 6.27
N LEU A 111 -2.36 9.99 5.95
CA LEU A 111 -2.70 10.41 4.59
C LEU A 111 -1.63 11.29 3.92
N PRO A 112 -1.04 12.32 4.56
CA PRO A 112 -0.02 13.13 3.90
C PRO A 112 1.16 12.32 3.39
N PHE A 113 1.66 11.39 4.21
CA PHE A 113 2.78 10.52 3.83
C PHE A 113 2.37 9.48 2.79
N ALA A 114 1.17 8.89 2.93
CA ALA A 114 0.64 7.94 1.96
C ALA A 114 0.45 8.56 0.57
N ILE A 115 -0.08 9.78 0.50
CA ILE A 115 -0.28 10.52 -0.76
C ILE A 115 1.06 10.84 -1.40
N ASP A 116 2.04 11.34 -0.63
CA ASP A 116 3.37 11.66 -1.17
C ASP A 116 4.02 10.43 -1.81
N LYS A 117 4.06 9.30 -1.09
CA LYS A 117 4.66 8.06 -1.61
C LYS A 117 3.87 7.49 -2.79
N ALA A 118 2.54 7.48 -2.70
CA ALA A 118 1.66 7.04 -3.78
C ALA A 118 1.86 7.91 -5.03
N TYR A 119 2.02 9.23 -4.87
CA TYR A 119 2.24 10.16 -5.96
C TYR A 119 3.57 9.94 -6.67
N ARG A 120 4.67 9.73 -5.93
CA ARG A 120 5.98 9.42 -6.55
C ARG A 120 5.87 8.24 -7.51
N ARG A 121 5.16 7.18 -7.10
CA ARG A 121 4.92 6.02 -7.95
C ARG A 121 3.94 6.31 -9.09
N ALA A 122 2.86 7.04 -8.81
CA ALA A 122 1.88 7.44 -9.80
C ALA A 122 2.50 8.29 -10.94
N ARG A 123 3.48 9.13 -10.61
CA ARG A 123 4.24 9.95 -11.58
C ARG A 123 5.03 9.08 -12.55
N ILE A 124 5.75 8.09 -12.04
CA ILE A 124 6.48 7.09 -12.84
C ILE A 124 5.51 6.30 -13.72
N ASP A 125 4.41 5.80 -13.14
CA ASP A 125 3.44 4.99 -13.88
C ASP A 125 2.72 5.81 -14.97
N ALA A 126 2.45 7.10 -14.73
CA ALA A 126 1.87 8.01 -15.72
C ALA A 126 2.86 8.34 -16.85
N ALA A 127 4.16 8.43 -16.53
CA ALA A 127 5.22 8.64 -17.52
C ALA A 127 5.47 7.42 -18.44
N GLY A 128 4.90 6.26 -18.11
CA GLY A 128 4.92 5.09 -19.01
C GLY A 128 4.04 5.26 -20.26
N GLU A 129 3.25 6.32 -20.36
CA GLU A 129 2.40 6.60 -21.51
C GLU A 129 3.14 7.39 -22.60
N PRO A 130 2.88 7.13 -23.89
CA PRO A 130 3.51 7.88 -24.97
C PRO A 130 3.24 9.38 -24.88
N GLY A 131 4.31 10.18 -24.86
CA GLY A 131 4.27 11.63 -24.83
C GLY A 131 4.16 12.25 -23.43
N LEU A 132 4.48 11.50 -22.38
CA LEU A 132 4.57 12.00 -21.00
C LEU A 132 5.90 11.56 -20.40
N ASP A 133 6.88 12.45 -20.35
CA ASP A 133 8.09 12.21 -19.57
C ASP A 133 7.82 12.51 -18.09
N GLU A 134 8.56 11.89 -17.17
CA GLU A 134 8.36 12.08 -15.72
C GLU A 134 8.45 13.56 -15.32
N ASP A 135 9.37 14.31 -15.93
CA ASP A 135 9.61 15.74 -15.70
C ASP A 135 8.48 16.65 -16.22
N THR A 136 7.51 16.09 -16.96
CA THR A 136 6.28 16.80 -17.34
C THR A 136 5.42 17.11 -16.11
N PHE A 137 5.56 16.31 -15.06
CA PHE A 137 4.74 16.40 -13.86
C PHE A 137 5.49 17.09 -12.73
N PRO A 138 4.78 17.80 -11.83
CA PRO A 138 5.41 18.41 -10.66
C PRO A 138 6.17 17.40 -9.77
N ALA A 139 7.22 17.87 -9.11
CA ALA A 139 8.01 17.04 -8.20
C ALA A 139 7.19 16.57 -6.97
N ALA A 140 6.25 17.39 -6.51
CA ALA A 140 5.33 17.11 -5.42
C ALA A 140 3.90 16.94 -5.95
N CYS A 141 3.05 16.21 -5.23
CA CYS A 141 1.68 15.96 -5.65
C CYS A 141 0.91 17.28 -5.80
N PRO A 142 0.36 17.61 -7.00
CA PRO A 142 -0.39 18.84 -7.20
C PRO A 142 -1.83 18.74 -6.67
N TYR A 143 -2.26 17.55 -6.25
CA TYR A 143 -3.60 17.27 -5.76
C TYR A 143 -3.57 17.05 -4.25
N ASP A 144 -4.41 17.78 -3.52
CA ASP A 144 -4.68 17.46 -2.12
C ASP A 144 -5.63 16.25 -2.01
N PHE A 145 -5.83 15.76 -0.78
CA PHE A 145 -6.69 14.61 -0.54
C PHE A 145 -8.12 14.84 -1.05
N GLU A 146 -8.66 16.05 -0.85
CA GLU A 146 -10.01 16.41 -1.29
C GLU A 146 -10.13 16.31 -2.81
N THR A 147 -9.17 16.85 -3.55
CA THR A 147 -9.13 16.76 -5.02
C THR A 147 -8.99 15.30 -5.47
N ILE A 148 -8.10 14.54 -4.84
CA ILE A 148 -7.91 13.11 -5.15
C ILE A 148 -9.23 12.37 -4.99
N MET A 149 -9.96 12.61 -3.91
CA MET A 149 -11.18 11.86 -3.59
C MET A 149 -12.43 12.35 -4.32
N ASN A 150 -12.56 13.65 -4.56
CA ASN A 150 -13.85 14.25 -4.91
C ASN A 150 -13.86 15.05 -6.22
N ARG A 151 -12.71 15.34 -6.84
CA ARG A 151 -12.68 16.07 -8.13
C ARG A 151 -13.61 15.40 -9.16
N PRO A 152 -14.58 16.11 -9.75
CA PRO A 152 -15.44 15.56 -10.79
C PRO A 152 -14.62 15.14 -12.03
N ILE A 153 -14.95 13.97 -12.58
CA ILE A 153 -14.35 13.43 -13.82
C ILE A 153 -15.50 13.18 -14.81
N PRO A 154 -15.89 14.18 -15.61
CA PRO A 154 -17.05 14.07 -16.49
C PRO A 154 -16.80 13.08 -17.63
N TRP A 155 -17.84 12.36 -18.02
CA TRP A 155 -17.85 11.56 -19.24
C TRP A 155 -19.20 11.70 -19.96
N PRO A 156 -19.22 12.09 -21.26
CA PRO A 156 -18.05 12.44 -22.08
C PRO A 156 -17.28 13.65 -21.52
N PRO A 157 -15.97 13.78 -21.78
CA PRO A 157 -15.22 14.97 -21.38
C PRO A 157 -15.84 16.20 -22.08
N SER A 158 -15.92 17.32 -21.36
CA SER A 158 -16.45 18.56 -21.91
C SER A 158 -15.64 18.98 -23.15
N GLU A 159 -16.31 19.50 -24.17
CA GLU A 159 -15.68 20.02 -25.39
C GLU A 159 -14.80 21.26 -25.10
N ASP A 160 -15.00 21.91 -23.95
CA ASP A 160 -14.38 23.18 -23.57
C ASP A 160 -13.18 23.05 -22.59
N ALA A 161 -12.36 22.00 -22.68
CA ALA A 161 -11.22 21.79 -21.77
C ALA A 161 -9.87 21.60 -22.48
#